data_AF-A0AAV8UKU7-F1
#
_entry.id   AF-A0AAV8UKU7-F1
#
_cell.length_a   1.000
_cell.length_b   1.000
_cell.length_c   1.000
_cell.angle_alpha   90.00
_cell.angle_beta   90.00
_cell.angle_gamma   90.00
#
_symmetry.space_group_name_H-M   'P 1'
#
loop_
_entity.id
_entity.type
_entity.pdbx_description
1 polymer ?
#
loop_
_entity_poly.entity_id
_entity_poly.type
_entity_poly.pdbx_seq_one_letter_code
_entity_poly.pdbx_strand_id
1 'polypeptide(L)'
;MSKEAGEYKNLGNDAYASGRHTHAIAYYTTAIELDPTNAALFSNRAAAYTKIEEFQKAKYDADMCIELRPEWPKGYWRKGTAEIEAQEYKQAVATFEKGLERSPTDQNLVDGKRKALQMAAVVDNIVGQEYGEFDIDAPAPNPNPVPEPAAAAREADITDAQPTAAPANDGPWPGTMEEEVERINKATDHYSILHVPQDASPEQLRKNYHTLAKMLHPDKCKLPRGEEAMKNLSIAYGTLNNDVKRKNYDAYMEARKDNGGNGETFAEWDHRRQETNLPPWLLKMQQYRGCALVVVILLLIILIPLVLLIVLIALIFYFICVFPRECVLRCCFPQQWEEYKVRKEEEQRKARQRMDEEMQDALHRNV
;
A
#
# COMPACT_ATOMS: atom_id res chain seq x y z
N MET A 1 -4.35 -9.10 -28.23
CA MET A 1 -3.07 -9.65 -27.72
C MET A 1 -2.00 -9.52 -28.77
N SER A 2 -1.08 -8.57 -28.58
CA SER A 2 0.19 -8.51 -29.31
C SER A 2 0.98 -9.79 -29.06
N LYS A 3 1.75 -10.26 -30.04
CA LYS A 3 2.58 -11.47 -29.91
C LYS A 3 3.54 -11.34 -28.71
N GLU A 4 4.14 -10.17 -28.55
CA GLU A 4 5.04 -9.83 -27.44
C GLU A 4 4.32 -9.83 -26.08
N ALA A 5 3.10 -9.28 -26.01
CA ALA A 5 2.29 -9.33 -24.77
C ALA A 5 1.97 -10.78 -24.36
N GLY A 6 1.79 -11.67 -25.35
CA GLY A 6 1.60 -13.10 -25.13
C GLY A 6 2.83 -13.79 -24.53
N GLU A 7 4.03 -13.41 -24.97
CA GLU A 7 5.30 -13.94 -24.46
C GLU A 7 5.52 -13.53 -23.00
N TYR A 8 5.36 -12.25 -22.66
CA TYR A 8 5.46 -11.78 -21.28
C TYR A 8 4.41 -12.39 -20.36
N LYS A 9 3.19 -12.62 -20.85
CA LYS A 9 2.17 -13.36 -20.11
C LYS A 9 2.64 -14.78 -19.78
N ASN A 10 3.27 -15.48 -20.72
CA ASN A 10 3.76 -16.83 -20.50
C ASN A 10 4.92 -16.84 -19.49
N LEU A 11 5.88 -15.91 -19.62
CA LEU A 11 6.95 -15.73 -18.62
C LEU A 11 6.39 -15.44 -17.22
N GLY A 12 5.35 -14.61 -17.14
CA GLY A 12 4.63 -14.34 -15.90
C GLY A 12 3.97 -15.59 -15.32
N ASN A 13 3.34 -16.42 -16.15
CA ASN A 13 2.73 -17.68 -15.73
C ASN A 13 3.79 -18.65 -15.20
N ASP A 14 4.92 -18.78 -15.88
CA ASP A 14 6.03 -19.67 -15.48
C ASP A 14 6.67 -19.20 -14.17
N ALA A 15 6.88 -17.89 -14.02
CA ALA A 15 7.37 -17.30 -12.77
C ALA A 15 6.37 -17.51 -11.62
N TYR A 16 5.07 -17.38 -11.88
CA TYR A 16 4.02 -17.60 -10.90
C TYR A 16 3.98 -19.07 -10.45
N ALA A 17 4.05 -20.02 -11.39
CA ALA A 17 4.10 -21.45 -11.10
C ALA A 17 5.36 -21.83 -10.31
N SER A 18 6.48 -21.13 -10.56
CA SER A 18 7.74 -21.31 -9.83
C SER A 18 7.78 -20.63 -8.45
N GLY A 19 6.69 -20.00 -7.99
CA GLY A 19 6.64 -19.25 -6.72
C GLY A 19 7.37 -17.90 -6.73
N ARG A 20 7.92 -17.47 -7.88
CA ARG A 20 8.60 -16.17 -8.04
C ARG A 20 7.58 -15.07 -8.31
N HIS A 21 6.72 -14.80 -7.33
CA HIS A 21 5.57 -13.91 -7.49
C HIS A 21 5.95 -12.46 -7.83
N THR A 22 7.06 -11.93 -7.30
CA THR A 22 7.56 -10.58 -7.64
C THR A 22 7.98 -10.47 -9.11
N HIS A 23 8.62 -11.50 -9.65
CA HIS A 23 9.01 -11.55 -11.07
C HIS A 23 7.78 -11.73 -11.96
N ALA A 24 6.81 -12.53 -11.53
CA ALA A 24 5.53 -12.68 -12.23
C ALA A 24 4.80 -11.33 -12.36
N ILE A 25 4.78 -10.52 -11.30
CA ILE A 25 4.21 -9.16 -11.32
C ILE A 25 4.91 -8.28 -12.36
N ALA A 26 6.25 -8.31 -12.40
CA ALA A 26 7.01 -7.54 -13.37
C ALA A 26 6.66 -7.92 -14.82
N TYR A 27 6.66 -9.22 -15.13
CA TYR A 27 6.31 -9.71 -16.47
C TYR A 27 4.85 -9.41 -16.84
N TYR A 28 3.90 -9.59 -15.92
CA TYR A 28 2.51 -9.20 -16.20
C TYR A 28 2.35 -7.70 -16.38
N THR A 29 3.15 -6.88 -15.70
CA THR A 29 3.10 -5.42 -15.85
C THR A 29 3.56 -5.01 -17.24
N THR A 30 4.68 -5.56 -17.72
CA THR A 30 5.12 -5.37 -19.11
C THR A 30 4.08 -5.88 -20.11
N ALA A 31 3.44 -7.03 -19.84
CA ALA A 31 2.37 -7.54 -20.70
C ALA A 31 1.15 -6.59 -20.75
N ILE A 32 0.80 -5.96 -19.62
CA ILE A 32 -0.32 -5.00 -19.52
C ILE A 32 0.01 -3.70 -20.26
N GLU A 33 1.26 -3.21 -20.16
CA GLU A 33 1.71 -2.04 -20.92
C GLU A 33 1.59 -2.27 -22.44
N LEU A 34 1.82 -3.51 -22.89
CA LEU A 34 1.71 -3.91 -24.30
C LEU A 34 0.27 -4.22 -24.74
N ASP A 35 -0.60 -4.68 -23.84
CA ASP A 35 -2.02 -4.95 -24.11
C ASP A 35 -2.91 -4.59 -22.90
N PRO A 36 -3.24 -3.30 -22.71
CA PRO A 36 -3.98 -2.82 -21.55
C PRO A 36 -5.46 -3.19 -21.57
N THR A 37 -5.95 -3.78 -22.67
CA THR A 37 -7.36 -4.17 -22.81
C THR A 37 -7.63 -5.59 -22.35
N ASN A 38 -6.59 -6.34 -22.01
CA ASN A 38 -6.70 -7.75 -21.70
C ASN A 38 -6.92 -8.01 -20.21
N ALA A 39 -8.19 -8.19 -19.83
CA ALA A 39 -8.61 -8.51 -18.47
C ALA A 39 -7.88 -9.72 -17.84
N ALA A 40 -7.44 -10.69 -18.64
CA ALA A 40 -6.74 -11.86 -18.11
C ALA A 40 -5.37 -11.52 -17.52
N LEU A 41 -4.69 -10.50 -18.03
CA LEU A 41 -3.40 -10.05 -17.52
C LEU A 41 -3.55 -9.43 -16.13
N PHE A 42 -4.55 -8.56 -15.97
CA PHE A 42 -4.91 -8.00 -14.66
C PHE A 42 -5.33 -9.11 -13.68
N SER A 43 -6.13 -10.09 -14.09
CA SER A 43 -6.50 -11.23 -13.23
C SER A 43 -5.29 -12.05 -12.78
N ASN A 44 -4.30 -12.23 -13.65
CA ASN A 44 -3.08 -12.97 -13.33
C ASN A 44 -2.14 -12.16 -12.42
N ARG A 45 -2.02 -10.85 -12.63
CA ARG A 45 -1.25 -9.97 -11.76
C ARG A 45 -1.89 -9.81 -10.38
N ALA A 46 -3.22 -9.68 -10.30
CA ALA A 46 -3.98 -9.72 -9.06
C ALA A 46 -3.67 -10.98 -8.25
N ALA A 47 -3.63 -12.15 -8.91
CA ALA A 47 -3.27 -13.41 -8.27
C ALA A 47 -1.86 -13.40 -7.66
N ALA A 48 -0.92 -12.75 -8.33
CA ALA A 48 0.47 -12.60 -7.87
C ALA A 48 0.57 -11.62 -6.70
N TYR A 49 -0.17 -10.51 -6.74
CA TYR A 49 -0.27 -9.57 -5.62
C TYR A 49 -0.86 -10.22 -4.36
N THR A 50 -1.92 -11.03 -4.50
CA THR A 50 -2.48 -11.78 -3.36
C THR A 50 -1.46 -12.72 -2.72
N LYS A 51 -0.55 -13.33 -3.51
CA LYS A 51 0.49 -14.23 -2.99
C LYS A 51 1.62 -13.53 -2.24
N ILE A 52 1.79 -12.22 -2.44
CA ILE A 52 2.75 -11.40 -1.69
C ILE A 52 2.06 -10.48 -0.67
N GLU A 53 0.80 -10.78 -0.33
CA GLU A 53 -0.02 -10.06 0.68
C GLU A 53 -0.29 -8.58 0.36
N GLU A 54 -0.13 -8.19 -0.91
CA GLU A 54 -0.40 -6.83 -1.40
C GLU A 54 -1.88 -6.71 -1.82
N PHE A 55 -2.78 -6.88 -0.87
CA PHE A 55 -4.21 -7.06 -1.14
C PHE A 55 -4.88 -5.86 -1.81
N GLN A 56 -4.48 -4.62 -1.48
CA GLN A 56 -5.05 -3.42 -2.10
C GLN A 56 -4.71 -3.33 -3.60
N LYS A 57 -3.48 -3.69 -3.98
CA LYS A 57 -3.07 -3.76 -5.40
C LYS A 57 -3.79 -4.90 -6.12
N ALA A 58 -3.99 -6.04 -5.45
CA ALA A 58 -4.77 -7.15 -5.99
C ALA A 58 -6.25 -6.76 -6.24
N LYS A 59 -6.86 -6.01 -5.32
CA LYS A 59 -8.23 -5.47 -5.48
C LYS A 59 -8.32 -4.53 -6.67
N TYR A 60 -7.37 -3.59 -6.79
CA TYR A 60 -7.31 -2.67 -7.93
C TYR A 60 -7.26 -3.41 -9.27
N ASP A 61 -6.35 -4.37 -9.42
CA ASP A 61 -6.26 -5.17 -10.64
C ASP A 61 -7.51 -6.03 -10.90
N ALA A 62 -8.15 -6.52 -9.84
CA ALA A 62 -9.41 -7.24 -9.97
C ALA A 62 -10.57 -6.32 -10.39
N ASP A 63 -10.59 -5.06 -9.94
CA ASP A 63 -11.53 -4.04 -10.41
C ASP A 63 -11.31 -3.72 -11.88
N MET A 64 -10.07 -3.52 -12.33
CA MET A 64 -9.75 -3.37 -13.76
C MET A 64 -10.24 -4.56 -14.59
N CYS A 65 -10.13 -5.77 -14.06
CA CYS A 65 -10.63 -6.99 -14.71
C CYS A 65 -12.17 -6.97 -14.87
N ILE A 66 -12.89 -6.53 -13.84
CA ILE A 66 -14.35 -6.38 -13.84
C ILE A 66 -14.79 -5.27 -14.80
N GLU A 67 -14.09 -4.13 -14.82
CA GLU A 67 -14.38 -3.03 -15.75
C GLU A 67 -14.21 -3.46 -17.21
N LEU A 68 -13.12 -4.17 -17.52
CA LEU A 68 -12.85 -4.67 -18.87
C LEU A 68 -13.78 -5.81 -19.29
N ARG A 69 -14.17 -6.69 -18.36
CA ARG A 69 -15.08 -7.82 -18.62
C ARG A 69 -16.07 -8.04 -17.47
N PRO A 70 -17.17 -7.27 -17.43
CA PRO A 70 -18.17 -7.36 -16.35
C PRO A 70 -18.88 -8.71 -16.26
N GLU A 71 -18.97 -9.44 -17.36
CA GLU A 71 -19.61 -10.76 -17.41
C GLU A 71 -18.64 -11.91 -17.07
N TRP A 72 -17.37 -11.60 -16.76
CA TRP A 72 -16.37 -12.63 -16.50
C TRP A 72 -16.24 -12.90 -14.99
N PRO A 73 -16.75 -14.04 -14.48
CA PRO A 73 -16.81 -14.32 -13.04
C PRO A 73 -15.44 -14.32 -12.35
N LYS A 74 -14.36 -14.57 -13.10
CA LYS A 74 -13.00 -14.60 -12.56
C LYS A 74 -12.56 -13.26 -11.98
N GLY A 75 -13.05 -12.12 -12.50
CA GLY A 75 -12.75 -10.80 -11.93
C GLY A 75 -13.29 -10.65 -10.50
N TYR A 76 -14.59 -10.94 -10.32
CA TYR A 76 -15.24 -10.96 -9.01
C TYR A 76 -14.59 -11.96 -8.06
N TRP A 77 -14.23 -13.15 -8.56
CA TRP A 77 -13.57 -14.16 -7.75
C TRP A 77 -12.19 -13.70 -7.24
N ARG A 78 -11.39 -13.02 -8.09
CA ARG A 78 -10.10 -12.45 -7.67
C ARG A 78 -10.28 -11.36 -6.62
N LYS A 79 -11.25 -10.45 -6.82
CA LYS A 79 -11.54 -9.37 -5.87
C LYS A 79 -12.01 -9.92 -4.53
N GLY A 80 -13.01 -10.80 -4.53
CA GLY A 80 -13.54 -11.40 -3.30
C GLY A 80 -12.50 -12.25 -2.57
N THR A 81 -11.60 -12.93 -3.28
CA THR A 81 -10.46 -13.63 -2.65
C THR A 81 -9.51 -12.65 -1.98
N ALA A 82 -9.12 -11.56 -2.66
CA ALA A 82 -8.25 -10.55 -2.07
C ALA A 82 -8.89 -9.87 -0.84
N GLU A 83 -10.20 -9.63 -0.86
CA GLU A 83 -10.97 -9.08 0.28
C GLU A 83 -11.05 -10.07 1.45
N ILE A 84 -11.21 -11.38 1.19
CA ILE A 84 -11.12 -12.41 2.24
C ILE A 84 -9.74 -12.40 2.91
N GLU A 85 -8.66 -12.41 2.13
CA GLU A 85 -7.30 -12.41 2.67
C GLU A 85 -6.97 -11.09 3.40
N ALA A 86 -7.60 -9.98 2.99
CA ALA A 86 -7.56 -8.70 3.69
C ALA A 86 -8.48 -8.63 4.94
N GLN A 87 -9.18 -9.72 5.28
CA GLN A 87 -10.15 -9.81 6.38
C GLN A 87 -11.39 -8.91 6.23
N GLU A 88 -11.68 -8.44 5.03
CA GLU A 88 -12.83 -7.59 4.69
C GLU A 88 -14.05 -8.44 4.30
N TYR A 89 -14.44 -9.39 5.17
CA TYR A 89 -15.40 -10.46 4.82
C TYR A 89 -16.77 -9.95 4.36
N LYS A 90 -17.29 -8.86 4.95
CA LYS A 90 -18.57 -8.25 4.53
C LYS A 90 -18.50 -7.69 3.11
N GLN A 91 -17.37 -7.10 2.73
CA GLN A 91 -17.15 -6.61 1.36
C GLN A 91 -17.02 -7.78 0.38
N ALA A 92 -16.29 -8.84 0.77
CA ALA A 92 -16.16 -10.05 -0.03
C ALA A 92 -17.52 -10.68 -0.36
N VAL A 93 -18.44 -10.78 0.62
CA VAL A 93 -19.82 -11.27 0.38
C VAL A 93 -20.52 -10.44 -0.69
N ALA A 94 -20.50 -9.11 -0.55
CA ALA A 94 -21.12 -8.21 -1.52
C ALA A 94 -20.49 -8.33 -2.92
N THR A 95 -19.16 -8.50 -3.00
CA THR A 95 -18.44 -8.72 -4.27
C THR A 95 -18.87 -10.03 -4.94
N PHE A 96 -18.96 -11.14 -4.19
CA PHE A 96 -19.42 -12.41 -4.74
C PHE A 96 -20.89 -12.38 -5.15
N GLU A 97 -21.75 -11.65 -4.42
CA GLU A 97 -23.15 -11.43 -4.80
C GLU A 97 -23.26 -10.70 -6.13
N LYS A 98 -22.54 -9.59 -6.32
CA LYS A 98 -22.48 -8.88 -7.60
C LYS A 98 -21.98 -9.78 -8.74
N GLY A 99 -21.00 -10.64 -8.45
CA GLY A 99 -20.52 -11.62 -9.43
C GLY A 99 -21.58 -12.66 -9.81
N LEU A 100 -22.36 -13.14 -8.83
CA LEU A 100 -23.44 -14.10 -9.05
C LEU A 100 -24.65 -13.48 -9.76
N GLU A 101 -24.89 -12.17 -9.61
CA GLU A 101 -25.90 -11.46 -10.42
C GLU A 101 -25.55 -11.51 -11.92
N ARG A 102 -24.26 -11.46 -12.27
CA ARG A 102 -23.76 -11.57 -13.66
C ARG A 102 -23.64 -13.01 -14.13
N SER A 103 -23.14 -13.89 -13.26
CA SER A 103 -22.95 -15.31 -13.55
C SER A 103 -23.55 -16.20 -12.46
N PRO A 104 -24.88 -16.45 -12.49
CA PRO A 104 -25.58 -17.15 -11.42
C PRO A 104 -25.17 -18.63 -11.25
N THR A 105 -24.56 -19.22 -12.27
CA THR A 105 -24.19 -20.64 -12.31
C THR A 105 -22.72 -20.89 -11.95
N ASP A 106 -21.92 -19.86 -11.65
CA ASP A 106 -20.50 -20.05 -11.33
C ASP A 106 -20.31 -20.59 -9.91
N GLN A 107 -19.88 -21.85 -9.83
CA GLN A 107 -19.68 -22.54 -8.56
C GLN A 107 -18.57 -21.91 -7.70
N ASN A 108 -17.53 -21.32 -8.30
CA ASN A 108 -16.44 -20.71 -7.55
C ASN A 108 -16.91 -19.46 -6.80
N LEU A 109 -17.84 -18.70 -7.40
CA LEU A 109 -18.47 -17.55 -6.74
C LEU A 109 -19.39 -17.98 -5.61
N VAL A 110 -20.17 -19.06 -5.79
CA VAL A 110 -21.00 -19.64 -4.72
C VAL A 110 -20.14 -20.10 -3.55
N ASP A 111 -19.07 -20.83 -3.83
CA ASP A 111 -18.16 -21.35 -2.79
C ASP A 111 -17.37 -20.22 -2.13
N GLY A 112 -16.95 -19.21 -2.90
CA GLY A 112 -16.32 -17.99 -2.40
C GLY A 112 -17.23 -17.21 -1.46
N LYS A 113 -18.50 -17.00 -1.84
CA LYS A 113 -19.53 -16.37 -0.99
C LYS A 113 -19.74 -17.17 0.29
N ARG A 114 -19.87 -18.50 0.21
CA ARG A 114 -20.03 -19.37 1.38
C ARG A 114 -18.84 -19.22 2.33
N LYS A 115 -17.61 -19.23 1.80
CA LYS A 115 -16.38 -19.02 2.60
C LYS A 115 -16.40 -17.64 3.27
N ALA A 116 -16.72 -16.58 2.53
CA ALA A 116 -16.81 -15.23 3.08
C ALA A 116 -17.87 -15.11 4.18
N LEU A 117 -19.05 -15.72 4.01
CA LEU A 117 -20.10 -15.75 5.02
C LEU A 117 -19.68 -16.51 6.28
N GLN A 118 -19.01 -17.65 6.13
CA GLN A 118 -18.48 -18.41 7.27
C GLN A 118 -17.46 -17.58 8.04
N MET A 119 -16.52 -16.92 7.36
CA MET A 119 -15.52 -16.09 8.01
C MET A 119 -16.13 -14.84 8.64
N ALA A 120 -17.14 -14.22 8.00
CA ALA A 120 -17.90 -13.12 8.57
C ALA A 120 -18.67 -13.54 9.82
N ALA A 121 -19.34 -14.70 9.80
CA ALA A 121 -20.08 -15.22 10.95
C ALA A 121 -19.16 -15.63 12.09
N VAL A 122 -17.96 -16.16 11.80
CA VAL A 122 -16.95 -16.42 12.84
C VAL A 122 -16.52 -15.10 13.50
N VAL A 123 -16.28 -14.04 12.73
CA VAL A 123 -15.97 -12.72 13.30
C VAL A 123 -17.15 -12.18 14.10
N ASP A 124 -18.38 -12.23 13.57
CA ASP A 124 -19.56 -11.74 14.27
C ASP A 124 -19.86 -12.59 15.53
N ASN A 125 -19.52 -13.89 15.57
CA ASN A 125 -19.62 -14.75 16.76
C ASN A 125 -18.48 -14.53 17.77
N ILE A 126 -17.26 -14.24 17.33
CA ILE A 126 -16.16 -13.83 18.21
C ILE A 126 -16.51 -12.48 18.86
N VAL A 127 -17.00 -11.54 18.06
CA VAL A 127 -17.51 -10.25 18.53
C VAL A 127 -18.76 -10.44 19.40
N GLY A 128 -19.63 -11.40 19.08
CA GLY A 128 -20.84 -11.72 19.82
C GLY A 128 -20.60 -12.47 21.14
N GLN A 129 -19.49 -13.20 21.28
CA GLN A 129 -19.05 -13.72 22.57
C GLN A 129 -18.44 -12.64 23.47
N GLU A 130 -17.91 -11.56 22.88
CA GLU A 130 -17.47 -10.37 23.62
C GLU A 130 -18.63 -9.41 23.95
N TYR A 131 -19.74 -9.49 23.21
CA TYR A 131 -20.95 -8.69 23.41
C TYR A 131 -22.19 -9.58 23.25
N GLY A 132 -22.54 -10.33 24.31
CA GLY A 132 -23.78 -11.08 24.36
C GLY A 132 -25.00 -10.14 24.22
N GLU A 133 -25.94 -10.57 23.39
CA GLU A 133 -27.32 -10.08 23.18
C GLU A 133 -27.80 -9.08 24.24
N PHE A 134 -27.76 -7.78 23.94
CA PHE A 134 -28.42 -6.77 24.76
C PHE A 134 -29.87 -6.64 24.24
N ASP A 135 -30.77 -7.42 24.85
CA ASP A 135 -32.21 -7.34 24.63
C ASP A 135 -32.69 -5.90 24.86
N ILE A 136 -33.06 -5.23 23.78
CA ILE A 136 -33.56 -3.85 23.74
C ILE A 136 -34.98 -3.69 24.32
N ASP A 137 -35.63 -4.79 24.73
CA ASP A 137 -36.98 -4.80 25.29
C ASP A 137 -37.06 -5.38 26.72
N ALA A 138 -35.94 -5.66 27.38
CA ALA A 138 -35.97 -6.07 28.79
C ALA A 138 -36.14 -4.84 29.70
N PRO A 139 -37.25 -4.70 30.46
CA PRO A 139 -37.37 -3.61 31.42
C PRO A 139 -36.29 -3.75 32.48
N ALA A 140 -35.55 -2.65 32.71
CA ALA A 140 -34.42 -2.61 33.63
C ALA A 140 -34.81 -3.18 35.02
N PRO A 141 -34.00 -4.08 35.62
CA PRO A 141 -34.23 -4.50 37.00
C PRO A 141 -34.02 -3.29 37.91
N ASN A 142 -35.10 -2.89 38.59
CA ASN A 142 -35.16 -1.73 39.48
C ASN A 142 -34.07 -1.81 40.58
N PRO A 143 -33.05 -0.92 40.57
CA PRO A 143 -32.04 -0.87 41.60
C PRO A 143 -32.51 0.08 42.70
N ASN A 144 -33.40 -0.42 43.56
CA ASN A 144 -33.63 -0.05 44.96
C ASN A 144 -35.13 0.01 45.32
N PRO A 145 -35.55 -0.66 46.40
CA PRO A 145 -36.91 -0.56 46.91
C PRO A 145 -37.06 0.77 47.66
N VAL A 146 -38.03 1.58 47.22
CA VAL A 146 -38.47 2.77 47.96
C VAL A 146 -39.41 2.33 49.09
N PRO A 147 -39.26 2.84 50.33
CA PRO A 147 -40.36 2.96 51.27
C PRO A 147 -40.92 4.39 51.24
N GLU A 148 -42.19 4.52 50.87
CA GLU A 148 -43.05 5.70 51.05
C GLU A 148 -43.51 5.85 52.53
N PRO A 149 -44.18 6.94 52.97
CA PRO A 149 -43.74 8.34 52.98
C PRO A 149 -44.00 9.02 54.35
N ALA A 150 -43.40 10.19 54.62
CA ALA A 150 -43.84 11.06 55.73
C ALA A 150 -43.67 12.55 55.40
N ALA A 151 -44.83 13.17 55.12
CA ALA A 151 -45.29 14.49 55.53
C ALA A 151 -44.33 15.71 55.55
N ALA A 152 -44.83 16.73 54.83
CA ALA A 152 -44.94 18.13 55.24
C ALA A 152 -43.86 19.14 54.79
N ALA A 153 -44.39 20.15 54.07
CA ALA A 153 -44.21 21.59 54.29
C ALA A 153 -43.41 22.38 53.24
N ARG A 154 -44.19 23.24 52.56
CA ARG A 154 -44.00 24.67 52.26
C ARG A 154 -43.62 25.09 50.84
N GLU A 155 -44.57 25.85 50.30
CA GLU A 155 -44.54 26.73 49.15
C GLU A 155 -43.49 27.84 49.28
N ALA A 156 -42.89 28.22 48.15
CA ALA A 156 -42.60 29.62 47.84
C ALA A 156 -42.62 29.81 46.31
N ASP A 157 -43.42 30.80 45.94
CA ASP A 157 -43.75 31.35 44.63
C ASP A 157 -42.61 32.21 44.06
N ILE A 158 -42.26 32.05 42.77
CA ILE A 158 -41.63 33.07 41.90
C ILE A 158 -42.10 32.88 40.44
N THR A 159 -43.14 33.63 40.09
CA THR A 159 -43.42 34.41 38.85
C THR A 159 -42.64 34.17 37.54
N ASP A 160 -43.42 33.96 36.47
CA ASP A 160 -43.32 34.49 35.08
C ASP A 160 -41.97 34.54 34.34
N ALA A 161 -41.81 33.61 33.38
CA ALA A 161 -41.42 33.92 31.99
C ALA A 161 -41.55 32.67 31.08
N GLN A 162 -42.33 32.76 30.01
CA GLN A 162 -42.18 31.97 28.77
C GLN A 162 -41.98 32.99 27.61
N PRO A 163 -41.50 32.64 26.41
CA PRO A 163 -41.01 31.33 25.90
C PRO A 163 -39.69 31.41 25.08
N THR A 164 -38.93 30.32 24.97
CA THR A 164 -38.46 29.73 23.68
C THR A 164 -37.71 28.44 23.98
N ALA A 165 -38.32 27.32 23.58
CA ALA A 165 -37.71 26.00 23.65
C ALA A 165 -36.57 25.91 22.62
N ALA A 166 -35.32 25.96 23.07
CA ALA A 166 -34.23 25.28 22.39
C ALA A 166 -34.36 23.77 22.70
N PRO A 167 -34.22 22.87 21.71
CA PRO A 167 -34.28 21.44 21.99
C PRO A 167 -33.19 21.07 22.99
N ALA A 168 -33.62 20.41 24.06
CA ALA A 168 -32.74 19.91 25.11
C ALA A 168 -31.68 19.00 24.50
N ASN A 169 -30.45 19.21 24.97
CA ASN A 169 -29.28 18.45 24.59
C ASN A 169 -29.41 17.01 25.11
N ASP A 170 -29.71 16.06 24.21
CA ASP A 170 -29.82 14.63 24.51
C ASP A 170 -28.44 13.91 24.49
N GLY A 171 -27.33 14.66 24.46
CA GLY A 171 -25.97 14.16 24.49
C GLY A 171 -25.36 14.16 25.90
N PRO A 172 -24.47 13.19 26.24
CA PRO A 172 -23.79 13.14 27.54
C PRO A 172 -22.70 14.22 27.75
N TRP A 173 -22.59 15.22 26.86
CA TRP A 173 -21.53 16.24 26.90
C TRP A 173 -22.10 17.65 27.10
N PRO A 174 -21.41 18.53 27.86
CA PRO A 174 -21.91 19.86 28.19
C PRO A 174 -21.73 20.81 26.98
N GLY A 175 -22.76 20.97 26.16
CA GLY A 175 -22.78 21.93 25.04
C GLY A 175 -23.91 21.65 24.05
N THR A 176 -24.22 22.63 23.21
CA THR A 176 -25.16 22.42 22.10
C THR A 176 -24.52 21.57 20.99
N MET A 177 -25.34 20.94 20.15
CA MET A 177 -24.86 20.10 19.04
C MET A 177 -23.99 20.89 18.05
N GLU A 178 -24.30 22.17 17.88
CA GLU A 178 -23.56 23.15 17.08
C GLU A 178 -22.17 23.43 17.65
N GLU A 179 -22.06 23.62 18.97
CA GLU A 179 -20.79 23.83 19.65
C GLU A 179 -19.87 22.61 19.52
N GLU A 180 -20.45 21.41 19.58
CA GLU A 180 -19.71 20.16 19.45
C GLU A 180 -19.17 19.94 18.03
N VAL A 181 -19.97 20.24 17.00
CA VAL A 181 -19.54 20.21 15.59
C VAL A 181 -18.37 21.18 15.36
N GLU A 182 -18.48 22.40 15.86
CA GLU A 182 -17.43 23.42 15.69
C GLU A 182 -16.15 23.04 16.45
N ARG A 183 -16.29 22.48 17.66
CA ARG A 183 -15.17 21.97 18.45
C ARG A 183 -14.41 20.88 17.70
N ILE A 184 -15.11 19.90 17.14
CA ILE A 184 -14.49 18.79 16.39
C ILE A 184 -13.75 19.31 15.16
N ASN A 185 -14.33 20.26 14.43
CA ASN A 185 -13.70 20.83 13.25
C ASN A 185 -12.49 21.71 13.57
N LYS A 186 -12.46 22.34 14.75
CA LYS A 186 -11.34 23.17 15.20
C LYS A 186 -10.24 22.36 15.90
N ALA A 187 -10.55 21.17 16.39
CA ALA A 187 -9.62 20.34 17.15
C ALA A 187 -8.46 19.87 16.27
N THR A 188 -7.23 20.06 16.75
CA THR A 188 -5.99 19.65 16.08
C THR A 188 -5.48 18.27 16.55
N ASP A 189 -6.00 17.79 17.68
CA ASP A 189 -5.60 16.56 18.35
C ASP A 189 -6.72 15.50 18.28
N HIS A 190 -6.34 14.26 17.96
CA HIS A 190 -7.25 13.14 17.77
C HIS A 190 -7.88 12.67 19.09
N TYR A 191 -7.15 12.78 20.22
CA TYR A 191 -7.69 12.43 21.54
C TYR A 191 -8.77 13.43 21.97
N SER A 192 -8.48 14.72 21.78
CA SER A 192 -9.44 15.80 22.00
C SER A 192 -10.71 15.64 21.15
N ILE A 193 -10.62 15.24 19.88
CA ILE A 193 -11.79 14.99 19.02
C ILE A 193 -12.74 13.96 19.65
N LEU A 194 -12.20 12.87 20.19
CA LEU A 194 -12.96 11.75 20.75
C LEU A 194 -13.33 11.91 22.24
N HIS A 195 -13.02 13.04 22.87
CA HIS A 195 -13.23 13.23 24.31
C HIS A 195 -12.59 12.13 25.17
N VAL A 196 -11.38 11.71 24.82
CA VAL A 196 -10.64 10.70 25.58
C VAL A 196 -9.30 11.24 26.06
N PRO A 197 -8.81 10.79 27.22
CA PRO A 197 -7.43 11.07 27.62
C PRO A 197 -6.44 10.22 26.80
N GLN A 198 -5.16 10.60 26.80
CA GLN A 198 -4.13 9.94 26.00
C GLN A 198 -3.89 8.47 26.42
N ASP A 199 -4.16 8.14 27.68
CA ASP A 199 -4.05 6.80 28.28
C ASP A 199 -5.34 5.96 28.13
N ALA A 200 -6.34 6.44 27.37
CA ALA A 200 -7.64 5.78 27.25
C ALA A 200 -7.56 4.33 26.73
N SER A 201 -8.42 3.47 27.27
CA SER A 201 -8.55 2.09 26.81
C SER A 201 -9.25 2.02 25.43
N PRO A 202 -9.01 0.94 24.64
CA PRO A 202 -9.71 0.74 23.35
C PRO A 202 -11.25 0.76 23.48
N GLU A 203 -11.78 0.29 24.62
CA GLU A 203 -13.20 0.31 24.91
C GLU A 203 -13.74 1.73 25.08
N GLN A 204 -13.01 2.59 25.78
CA GLN A 204 -13.37 4.00 25.96
C GLN A 204 -13.36 4.74 24.62
N LEU A 205 -12.36 4.50 23.78
CA LEU A 205 -12.28 5.03 22.41
C LEU A 205 -13.51 4.65 21.60
N ARG A 206 -13.86 3.36 21.58
CA ARG A 206 -15.03 2.84 20.83
C ARG A 206 -16.34 3.41 21.37
N LYS A 207 -16.52 3.48 22.69
CA LYS A 207 -17.72 4.01 23.34
C LYS A 207 -17.96 5.47 22.97
N ASN A 208 -16.92 6.30 23.06
CA ASN A 208 -17.04 7.72 22.76
C ASN A 208 -17.21 7.97 21.27
N TYR A 209 -16.47 7.25 20.41
CA TYR A 209 -16.66 7.30 18.96
C TYR A 209 -18.12 6.99 18.57
N HIS A 210 -18.68 5.90 19.09
CA HIS A 210 -20.04 5.50 18.75
C HIS A 210 -21.09 6.49 19.24
N THR A 211 -20.87 7.08 20.41
CA THR A 211 -21.74 8.12 20.98
C THR A 211 -21.75 9.36 20.09
N LEU A 212 -20.57 9.85 19.68
CA LEU A 212 -20.44 11.02 18.80
C LEU A 212 -20.93 10.74 17.38
N ALA A 213 -20.64 9.56 16.82
CA ALA A 213 -21.09 9.15 15.50
C ALA A 213 -22.62 9.08 15.40
N LYS A 214 -23.30 8.64 16.47
CA LYS A 214 -24.77 8.66 16.54
C LYS A 214 -25.37 10.06 16.50
N MET A 215 -24.66 11.06 17.04
CA MET A 215 -25.11 12.44 16.98
C MET A 215 -24.80 13.06 15.62
N LEU A 216 -23.59 12.84 15.10
CA LEU A 216 -23.07 13.45 13.87
C LEU A 216 -23.49 12.75 12.57
N HIS A 217 -24.26 11.66 12.66
CA HIS A 217 -24.73 10.95 11.47
C HIS A 217 -25.48 11.91 10.53
N PRO A 218 -25.26 11.87 9.20
CA PRO A 218 -25.86 12.81 8.24
C PRO A 218 -27.38 12.94 8.34
N ASP A 219 -28.08 11.85 8.69
CA ASP A 219 -29.54 11.86 8.86
C ASP A 219 -30.01 12.67 10.08
N LYS A 220 -29.19 12.74 11.13
CA LYS A 220 -29.50 13.39 12.41
C LYS A 220 -28.90 14.79 12.50
N CYS A 221 -27.67 14.97 12.02
CA CYS A 221 -26.96 16.24 12.01
C CYS A 221 -27.14 16.95 10.66
N LYS A 222 -28.09 17.88 10.58
CA LYS A 222 -28.30 18.73 9.40
C LYS A 222 -27.54 20.07 9.45
N LEU A 223 -26.60 20.18 10.38
CA LEU A 223 -25.86 21.41 10.63
C LEU A 223 -24.81 21.64 9.53
N PRO A 224 -24.51 22.92 9.19
CA PRO A 224 -23.41 23.23 8.30
C PRO A 224 -22.10 22.68 8.91
N ARG A 225 -21.29 21.99 8.09
CA ARG A 225 -20.04 21.32 8.51
C ARG A 225 -20.20 20.11 9.45
N GLY A 226 -21.41 19.58 9.64
CA GLY A 226 -21.64 18.34 10.38
C GLY A 226 -20.97 17.12 9.73
N GLU A 227 -21.00 17.04 8.38
CA GLU A 227 -20.32 15.99 7.63
C GLU A 227 -18.79 16.04 7.78
N GLU A 228 -18.22 17.26 7.81
CA GLU A 228 -16.80 17.49 8.05
C GLU A 228 -16.40 17.00 9.46
N ALA A 229 -17.23 17.29 10.47
CA ALA A 229 -17.00 16.81 11.83
C ALA A 229 -17.06 15.28 11.91
N MET A 230 -18.01 14.64 11.21
CA MET A 230 -18.10 13.18 11.13
C MET A 230 -16.88 12.54 10.45
N LYS A 231 -16.35 13.20 9.40
CA LYS A 231 -15.12 12.78 8.73
C LYS A 231 -13.91 12.88 9.66
N ASN A 232 -13.73 14.01 10.34
CA ASN A 232 -12.64 14.24 11.30
C ASN A 232 -12.71 13.24 12.48
N LEU A 233 -13.92 12.97 12.98
CA LEU A 233 -14.17 11.95 14.00
C LEU A 233 -13.75 10.55 13.54
N SER A 234 -14.10 10.19 12.30
CA SER A 234 -13.77 8.87 11.73
C SER A 234 -12.26 8.70 11.50
N ILE A 235 -11.56 9.75 11.07
CA ILE A 235 -10.11 9.76 10.94
C ILE A 235 -9.44 9.58 12.32
N ALA A 236 -9.92 10.32 13.33
CA ALA A 236 -9.40 10.23 14.69
C ALA A 236 -9.49 8.81 15.24
N TYR A 237 -10.68 8.19 15.13
CA TYR A 237 -10.88 6.82 15.57
C TYR A 237 -10.05 5.81 14.77
N GLY A 238 -10.00 5.92 13.43
CA GLY A 238 -9.22 5.01 12.59
C GLY A 238 -7.72 5.02 12.89
N THR A 239 -7.17 6.15 13.30
CA THR A 239 -5.77 6.28 13.74
C THR A 239 -5.56 5.71 15.14
N LEU A 240 -6.43 6.02 16.09
CA LEU A 240 -6.27 5.64 17.49
C LEU A 240 -6.68 4.20 17.82
N ASN A 241 -7.56 3.59 17.00
CA ASN A 241 -8.03 2.22 17.17
C ASN A 241 -6.99 1.16 16.76
N ASN A 242 -6.00 1.53 15.95
CA ASN A 242 -4.92 0.61 15.57
C ASN A 242 -3.69 0.89 16.46
N ASP A 243 -3.23 -0.12 17.20
CA ASP A 243 -2.11 0.02 18.15
C ASP A 243 -0.82 0.58 17.52
N VAL A 244 -0.53 0.19 16.27
CA VAL A 244 0.66 0.67 15.56
C VAL A 244 0.50 2.14 15.18
N LYS A 245 -0.67 2.51 14.63
CA LYS A 245 -0.96 3.89 14.24
C LYS A 245 -1.07 4.82 15.44
N ARG A 246 -1.64 4.36 16.55
CA ARG A 246 -1.71 5.11 17.81
C ARG A 246 -0.31 5.44 18.32
N LYS A 247 0.60 4.47 18.36
CA LYS A 247 2.01 4.70 18.74
C LYS A 247 2.72 5.67 17.79
N ASN A 248 2.48 5.54 16.48
CA ASN A 248 3.04 6.48 15.50
C ASN A 248 2.48 7.89 15.70
N TYR A 249 1.20 8.01 16.00
CA TYR A 249 0.53 9.28 16.27
C TYR A 249 1.07 9.95 17.54
N ASP A 250 1.26 9.18 18.62
CA ASP A 250 1.88 9.68 19.85
C ASP A 250 3.31 10.21 19.59
N ALA A 251 4.10 9.47 18.82
CA ALA A 251 5.44 9.90 18.41
C ALA A 251 5.42 11.15 17.52
N TYR A 252 4.42 11.29 16.64
CA TYR A 252 4.21 12.49 15.85
C TYR A 252 3.86 13.70 16.73
N MET A 253 3.00 13.53 17.73
CA MET A 253 2.63 14.60 18.67
C MET A 253 3.82 15.06 19.52
N GLU A 254 4.72 14.14 19.89
CA GLU A 254 5.98 14.46 20.56
C GLU A 254 6.92 15.25 19.64
N ALA A 255 7.17 14.74 18.42
CA ALA A 255 8.02 15.42 17.43
C ALA A 255 7.50 16.80 17.03
N ARG A 256 6.17 17.00 17.05
CA ARG A 256 5.52 18.29 16.78
C ARG A 256 5.79 19.32 17.87
N LYS A 257 5.93 18.89 19.14
CA LYS A 257 6.30 19.77 20.26
C LYS A 257 7.74 20.26 20.12
N ASP A 258 8.64 19.38 19.70
CA ASP A 258 10.08 19.70 19.58
C ASP A 258 10.40 20.60 18.38
N ASN A 259 9.72 20.40 17.24
CA ASN A 259 10.02 21.09 15.99
C ASN A 259 9.28 22.43 15.79
N GLY A 260 8.59 22.95 16.81
CA GLY A 260 7.97 24.28 16.72
C GLY A 260 6.84 24.41 15.68
N GLY A 261 6.21 23.29 15.28
CA GLY A 261 4.99 23.32 14.47
C GLY A 261 5.19 23.66 12.99
N ASN A 262 5.97 22.87 12.26
CA ASN A 262 6.15 22.96 10.79
C ASN A 262 4.87 22.76 9.93
N GLY A 263 3.67 22.84 10.50
CA GLY A 263 2.40 22.72 9.77
C GLY A 263 2.10 21.36 9.14
N GLU A 264 3.06 20.42 9.15
CA GLU A 264 2.93 19.06 8.62
C GLU A 264 1.77 18.32 9.30
N THR A 265 0.97 17.63 8.49
CA THR A 265 -0.14 16.79 8.95
C THR A 265 0.37 15.40 9.36
N PHE A 266 -0.39 14.70 10.20
CA PHE A 266 -0.02 13.34 10.61
C PHE A 266 0.14 12.39 9.41
N ALA A 267 -0.71 12.51 8.38
CA ALA A 267 -0.63 11.66 7.20
C ALA A 267 0.66 11.90 6.39
N GLU A 268 1.07 13.16 6.22
CA GLU A 268 2.33 13.51 5.55
C GLU A 268 3.54 13.01 6.35
N TRP A 269 3.48 13.16 7.68
CA TRP A 269 4.53 12.67 8.56
C TRP A 269 4.64 11.14 8.56
N ASP A 270 3.50 10.42 8.61
CA ASP A 270 3.47 8.95 8.60
C ASP A 270 3.93 8.41 7.24
N HIS A 271 3.59 9.07 6.12
CA HIS A 271 4.09 8.70 4.80
C HIS A 271 5.61 8.86 4.70
N ARG A 272 6.14 10.03 5.11
CA ARG A 272 7.59 10.29 5.17
C ARG A 272 8.29 9.25 6.05
N ARG A 273 7.70 8.91 7.19
CA ARG A 273 8.22 7.87 8.09
C ARG A 273 8.22 6.49 7.42
N GLN A 274 7.15 6.12 6.72
CA GLN A 274 7.05 4.86 5.99
C GLN A 274 8.06 4.75 4.84
N GLU A 275 8.32 5.83 4.10
CA GLU A 275 9.43 5.90 3.14
C GLU A 275 10.79 5.66 3.81
N THR A 276 10.91 6.05 5.09
CA THR A 276 12.11 5.81 5.92
C THR A 276 12.08 4.53 6.76
N ASN A 277 11.07 3.65 6.62
CA ASN A 277 10.99 2.32 7.30
C ASN A 277 11.98 1.31 6.69
N LEU A 278 13.19 1.77 6.39
CA LEU A 278 14.32 0.94 6.09
C LEU A 278 14.84 0.37 7.43
N PRO A 279 15.17 -0.92 7.48
CA PRO A 279 15.51 -1.61 8.71
C PRO A 279 16.67 -0.92 9.48
N PRO A 280 16.77 -1.05 10.81
CA PRO A 280 17.71 -0.28 11.65
C PRO A 280 19.18 -0.33 11.22
N TRP A 281 19.60 -1.39 10.52
CA TRP A 281 20.94 -1.52 9.95
C TRP A 281 21.19 -0.57 8.76
N LEU A 282 20.13 -0.22 8.01
CA LEU A 282 20.23 0.67 6.85
C LEU A 282 20.25 2.15 7.24
N LEU A 283 19.56 2.52 8.33
CA LEU A 283 19.66 3.86 8.94
C LEU A 283 21.09 4.14 9.42
N LYS A 284 21.76 3.13 10.01
CA LYS A 284 23.21 3.21 10.31
C LYS A 284 24.05 3.39 9.05
N MET A 285 23.76 2.68 7.96
CA MET A 285 24.45 2.88 6.68
C MET A 285 24.23 4.25 6.05
N GLN A 286 23.08 4.88 6.28
CA GLN A 286 22.80 6.22 5.78
C GLN A 286 23.61 7.31 6.50
N GLN A 287 23.95 7.08 7.77
CA GLN A 287 24.89 7.90 8.54
C GLN A 287 26.35 7.76 8.04
N TYR A 288 26.68 6.66 7.35
CA TYR A 288 27.95 6.45 6.65
C TYR A 288 27.98 6.99 5.21
N ARG A 289 26.95 7.71 4.72
CA ARG A 289 26.96 8.28 3.35
C ARG A 289 28.15 9.20 3.09
N GLY A 290 28.61 9.94 4.11
CA GLY A 290 29.86 10.71 4.04
C GLY A 290 31.09 9.80 3.92
N CYS A 291 31.16 8.73 4.71
CA CYS A 291 32.28 7.79 4.70
C CYS A 291 32.34 6.94 3.42
N ALA A 292 31.19 6.51 2.88
CA ALA A 292 31.12 5.74 1.64
C ALA A 292 31.52 6.59 0.44
N LEU A 293 31.10 7.87 0.38
CA LEU A 293 31.55 8.80 -0.66
C LEU A 293 33.06 9.06 -0.55
N VAL A 294 33.60 9.20 0.66
CA VAL A 294 35.04 9.36 0.89
C VAL A 294 35.81 8.11 0.47
N VAL A 295 35.33 6.90 0.77
CA VAL A 295 35.96 5.64 0.34
C VAL A 295 35.92 5.50 -1.18
N VAL A 296 34.79 5.82 -1.83
CA VAL A 296 34.68 5.81 -3.29
C VAL A 296 35.63 6.83 -3.92
N ILE A 297 35.73 8.05 -3.36
CA ILE A 297 36.66 9.08 -3.83
C ILE A 297 38.11 8.62 -3.66
N LEU A 298 38.48 8.03 -2.51
CA LEU A 298 39.82 7.49 -2.27
C LEU A 298 40.16 6.33 -3.22
N LEU A 299 39.20 5.44 -3.49
CA LEU A 299 39.37 4.37 -4.48
C LEU A 299 39.55 4.92 -5.89
N LEU A 300 38.78 5.96 -6.29
CA LEU A 300 38.95 6.61 -7.58
C LEU A 300 40.32 7.31 -7.69
N ILE A 301 40.79 7.97 -6.62
CA ILE A 301 42.11 8.61 -6.58
C ILE A 301 43.24 7.59 -6.75
N ILE A 302 43.06 6.33 -6.33
CA ILE A 302 44.06 5.27 -6.50
C ILE A 302 43.92 4.54 -7.84
N LEU A 303 42.69 4.25 -8.26
CA LEU A 303 42.43 3.45 -9.47
C LEU A 303 42.67 4.24 -10.75
N ILE A 304 42.32 5.53 -10.80
CA ILE A 304 42.52 6.37 -11.98
C ILE A 304 44.01 6.47 -12.38
N PRO A 305 44.97 6.83 -11.49
CA PRO A 305 46.37 6.89 -11.88
C PRO A 305 46.94 5.50 -12.20
N LEU A 306 46.46 4.44 -11.57
CA LEU A 306 46.87 3.07 -11.89
C LEU A 306 46.44 2.67 -13.32
N VAL A 307 45.22 2.99 -13.71
CA VAL A 307 44.73 2.77 -15.09
C VAL A 307 45.52 3.62 -16.09
N LEU A 308 45.77 4.90 -15.78
CA LEU A 308 46.58 5.77 -16.63
C LEU A 308 48.02 5.26 -16.79
N LEU A 309 48.62 4.71 -15.72
CA LEU A 309 49.96 4.10 -15.78
C LEU A 309 49.97 2.86 -16.67
N ILE A 310 48.95 2.00 -16.57
CA ILE A 310 48.82 0.81 -17.43
C ILE A 310 48.71 1.22 -18.90
N VAL A 311 47.88 2.23 -19.21
CA VAL A 311 47.74 2.76 -20.57
C VAL A 311 49.06 3.34 -21.07
N LEU A 312 49.79 4.09 -20.24
CA LEU A 312 51.09 4.64 -20.60
C LEU A 312 52.12 3.54 -20.91
N ILE A 313 52.18 2.50 -20.07
CA ILE A 313 53.06 1.34 -20.30
C ILE A 313 52.69 0.64 -21.61
N ALA A 314 51.40 0.45 -21.90
CA ALA A 314 50.94 -0.15 -23.15
C ALA A 314 51.31 0.70 -24.37
N LEU A 315 51.21 2.04 -24.29
CA LEU A 315 51.64 2.95 -25.34
C LEU A 315 53.15 2.90 -25.56
N ILE A 316 53.95 2.90 -24.49
CA ILE A 316 55.40 2.77 -24.58
C ILE A 316 55.77 1.44 -25.24
N PHE A 317 55.15 0.34 -24.82
CA PHE A 317 55.35 -0.97 -25.43
C PHE A 317 54.95 -0.98 -26.91
N TYR A 318 53.83 -0.36 -27.26
CA TYR A 318 53.42 -0.20 -28.65
C TYR A 318 54.47 0.56 -29.47
N PHE A 319 54.97 1.69 -28.97
CA PHE A 319 55.98 2.50 -29.66
C PHE A 319 57.35 1.85 -29.76
N ILE A 320 57.75 1.01 -28.80
CA ILE A 320 59.04 0.33 -28.81
C ILE A 320 58.97 -0.97 -29.61
N CYS A 321 57.91 -1.76 -29.47
CA CYS A 321 57.87 -3.13 -29.99
C CYS A 321 57.05 -3.26 -31.28
N VAL A 322 55.97 -2.49 -31.44
CA VAL A 322 55.01 -2.65 -32.55
C VAL A 322 55.27 -1.61 -33.64
N PHE A 323 55.40 -0.34 -33.26
CA PHE A 323 55.57 0.77 -34.18
C PHE A 323 56.81 0.67 -35.08
N PRO A 324 58.02 0.32 -34.60
CA PRO A 324 59.17 0.22 -35.49
C PRO A 324 59.05 -0.99 -36.41
N ARG A 325 58.39 -2.07 -36.00
CA ARG A 325 58.19 -3.26 -36.83
C ARG A 325 57.22 -2.97 -37.98
N GLU A 326 56.14 -2.25 -37.72
CA GLU A 326 55.20 -1.81 -38.77
C GLU A 326 55.80 -0.73 -39.68
N CYS A 327 56.57 0.23 -39.13
CA CYS A 327 57.27 1.24 -39.92
C CYS A 327 58.36 0.64 -40.82
N VAL A 328 59.17 -0.30 -40.31
CA VAL A 328 60.22 -0.97 -41.08
C VAL A 328 59.63 -1.85 -42.18
N LEU A 329 58.59 -2.64 -41.88
CA LEU A 329 57.91 -3.44 -42.92
C LEU A 329 57.28 -2.55 -44.00
N ARG A 330 56.67 -1.42 -43.62
CA ARG A 330 56.02 -0.50 -44.56
C ARG A 330 57.00 0.31 -45.42
N CYS A 331 58.14 0.73 -44.87
CA CYS A 331 59.12 1.56 -45.61
C CYS A 331 60.19 0.73 -46.34
N CYS A 332 60.61 -0.41 -45.80
CA CYS A 332 61.68 -1.23 -46.39
C CYS A 332 61.15 -2.41 -47.23
N PHE A 333 59.92 -2.89 -47.01
CA PHE A 333 59.39 -4.10 -47.67
C PHE A 333 57.89 -3.96 -48.09
N PRO A 334 57.57 -3.06 -49.03
CA PRO A 334 56.19 -2.72 -49.38
C PRO A 334 55.35 -3.90 -49.90
N GLN A 335 55.99 -4.87 -50.57
CA GLN A 335 55.29 -6.05 -51.10
C GLN A 335 54.86 -7.03 -49.99
N GLN A 336 55.71 -7.24 -48.97
CA GLN A 336 55.37 -8.07 -47.81
C GLN A 336 54.31 -7.42 -46.91
N TRP A 337 54.23 -6.08 -46.92
CA TRP A 337 53.22 -5.33 -46.18
C TRP A 337 51.80 -5.53 -46.75
N GLU A 338 51.65 -5.56 -48.08
CA GLU A 338 50.36 -5.86 -48.71
C GLU A 338 49.93 -7.32 -48.45
N GLU A 339 50.85 -8.28 -48.50
CA GLU A 339 50.56 -9.67 -48.14
C GLU A 339 50.16 -9.82 -46.65
N TYR A 340 50.75 -9.04 -45.77
CA TYR A 340 50.37 -9.00 -44.35
C TYR A 340 48.95 -8.44 -44.16
N LYS A 341 48.58 -7.36 -44.86
CA LYS A 341 47.22 -6.79 -44.81
C LYS A 341 46.17 -7.79 -45.28
N VAL A 342 46.39 -8.41 -46.44
CA VAL A 342 45.45 -9.37 -47.02
C VAL A 342 45.24 -10.55 -46.07
N ARG A 343 46.32 -11.08 -45.48
CA ARG A 343 46.24 -12.18 -44.50
C ARG A 343 45.46 -11.79 -43.25
N LYS A 344 45.67 -10.57 -42.74
CA LYS A 344 44.96 -10.05 -41.57
C LYS A 344 43.47 -9.84 -41.85
N GLU A 345 43.11 -9.36 -43.03
CA GLU A 345 41.70 -9.25 -43.46
C GLU A 345 41.04 -10.62 -43.63
N GLU A 346 41.77 -11.60 -44.14
CA GLU A 346 41.28 -12.98 -44.30
C GLU A 346 41.04 -13.66 -42.94
N GLU A 347 41.95 -13.46 -41.97
CA GLU A 347 41.76 -13.92 -40.59
C GLU A 347 40.53 -13.27 -39.94
N GLN A 348 40.32 -11.96 -40.13
CA GLN A 348 39.14 -11.27 -39.61
C GLN A 348 37.84 -11.74 -40.28
N ARG A 349 37.86 -12.08 -41.57
CA ARG A 349 36.71 -12.70 -42.26
C ARG A 349 36.39 -14.08 -41.68
N LYS A 350 37.41 -14.92 -41.48
CA LYS A 350 37.25 -16.25 -40.86
C LYS A 350 36.71 -16.16 -39.43
N ALA A 351 37.17 -15.18 -38.64
CA ALA A 351 36.67 -14.97 -37.29
C ALA A 351 35.18 -14.56 -37.27
N ARG A 352 34.75 -13.68 -38.19
CA ARG A 352 33.34 -13.31 -38.35
C ARG A 352 32.47 -14.49 -38.78
N GLN A 353 32.93 -15.28 -39.75
CA GLN A 353 32.22 -16.48 -40.21
C GLN A 353 32.01 -17.49 -39.07
N ARG A 354 33.02 -17.73 -38.23
CA ARG A 354 32.87 -18.61 -37.05
C ARG A 354 31.84 -18.08 -36.07
N MET A 355 31.81 -16.77 -35.84
CA MET A 355 30.81 -16.15 -34.97
C MET A 355 29.39 -16.30 -35.53
N ASP A 356 29.22 -16.17 -36.85
CA ASP A 356 27.93 -16.35 -37.51
C ASP A 356 27.48 -17.82 -37.47
N GLU A 357 28.40 -18.76 -37.68
CA GLU A 357 28.17 -20.22 -37.54
C GLU A 357 27.78 -20.59 -36.10
N GLU A 358 28.50 -20.08 -35.10
CA GLU A 358 28.17 -20.26 -33.67
C GLU A 358 26.78 -19.69 -33.33
N MET A 359 26.43 -18.54 -33.90
CA MET A 359 25.12 -17.90 -33.72
C MET A 359 24.00 -18.71 -34.37
N GLN A 360 24.22 -19.28 -35.57
CA GLN A 360 23.28 -20.18 -36.23
C GLN A 360 23.10 -21.51 -35.49
N ASP A 361 24.18 -22.10 -34.99
CA ASP A 361 24.15 -23.30 -34.16
C ASP A 361 23.43 -23.09 -32.82
N ALA A 362 23.51 -21.89 -32.26
CA ALA A 362 22.76 -21.51 -31.06
C ALA A 362 21.26 -21.37 -31.35
N LEU A 363 20.88 -20.89 -32.55
CA LEU A 363 19.49 -20.82 -32.99
C LEU A 363 18.89 -22.21 -33.25
N HIS A 364 19.63 -23.12 -33.90
CA HIS A 364 19.15 -24.48 -34.18
C HIS A 364 19.04 -25.37 -32.95
N ARG A 365 19.79 -25.12 -31.87
CA ARG A 365 19.65 -25.85 -30.60
C ARG A 365 18.42 -25.46 -29.77
N ASN A 366 17.73 -24.37 -30.13
CA ASN A 366 16.55 -23.86 -29.42
C ASN A 366 15.22 -24.13 -30.17
N VAL A 367 15.26 -24.90 -31.26
CA VAL A 367 14.09 -25.45 -32.00
C VAL A 367 14.04 -26.95 -31.75
#